data_AF-A0A1E5PV47-F1
#
_entry.id   AF-A0A1E5PV47-F1
#
_cell.length_a   1.000
_cell.length_b   1.000
_cell.length_c   1.000
_cell.angle_alpha   90.00
_cell.angle_beta   90.00
_cell.angle_gamma   90.00
#
_symmetry.space_group_name_H-M   'P 1'
#
loop_
_entity.id
_entity.type
_entity.pdbx_description
1 polymer ?
#
loop_
_entity_poly.entity_id
_entity_poly.type
_entity_poly.pdbx_seq_one_letter_code
_entity_poly.pdbx_strand_id
1 'polypeptide(L)'
;MLDIYGPGSFNDFLWIYGDSHPEIWANIETRTRASSKILAAKEIPQIRSLLTESNLTPADLIEWGGTDNADCLFWIPTGPADTWPTLIVEAGQLDFVVIETSSPEVILSFLEGNLDCPFFPAEFTDCEPSFEGWSAD
;
A
#
# COMPACT_ATOMS: atom_id res chain seq x y z
N MET A 1 -10.18 6.90 -8.10
CA MET A 1 -9.28 5.78 -7.72
C MET A 1 -9.88 4.93 -6.61
N LEU A 2 -10.46 5.53 -5.56
CA LEU A 2 -11.26 4.81 -4.54
C LEU A 2 -12.54 4.13 -5.06
N ASP A 3 -13.04 4.51 -6.24
CA ASP A 3 -14.28 3.95 -6.80
C ASP A 3 -14.12 2.56 -7.46
N ILE A 4 -12.88 2.07 -7.65
CA ILE A 4 -12.61 0.82 -8.38
C ILE A 4 -12.68 -0.39 -7.45
N TYR A 5 -12.12 -0.27 -6.24
CA TYR A 5 -12.19 -1.29 -5.20
C TYR A 5 -12.60 -0.65 -3.88
N GLY A 6 -13.64 -1.20 -3.25
CA GLY A 6 -13.99 -0.84 -1.89
C GLY A 6 -12.98 -1.40 -0.87
N PRO A 7 -13.07 -0.99 0.40
CA PRO A 7 -12.30 -1.60 1.48
C PRO A 7 -12.54 -3.11 1.54
N GLY A 8 -11.50 -3.88 1.82
CA GLY A 8 -11.58 -5.33 1.81
C GLY A 8 -10.22 -6.02 1.78
N SER A 9 -10.23 -7.32 1.53
CA SER A 9 -9.02 -8.13 1.38
C SER A 9 -9.01 -8.90 0.06
N PHE A 10 -7.81 -9.12 -0.48
CA PHE A 10 -7.56 -10.12 -1.51
C PHE A 10 -6.75 -11.28 -0.93
N ASN A 11 -7.24 -12.51 -1.13
CA ASN A 11 -6.61 -13.75 -0.67
C ASN A 11 -6.22 -13.75 0.83
N ASP A 12 -6.97 -13.04 1.69
CA ASP A 12 -6.68 -12.83 3.11
C ASP A 12 -5.27 -12.26 3.41
N PHE A 13 -4.64 -11.69 2.39
CA PHE A 13 -3.26 -11.19 2.45
C PHE A 13 -3.19 -9.70 2.21
N LEU A 14 -3.68 -9.23 1.06
CA LEU A 14 -3.60 -7.82 0.66
C LEU A 14 -4.85 -7.08 1.12
N TRP A 15 -4.69 -6.14 2.03
CA TRP A 15 -5.76 -5.33 2.62
C TRP A 15 -5.86 -3.98 1.91
N ILE A 16 -7.08 -3.57 1.54
CA ILE A 16 -7.39 -2.30 0.91
C ILE A 16 -8.12 -1.41 1.93
N TYR A 17 -7.60 -0.21 2.16
CA TYR A 17 -8.18 0.72 3.12
C TYR A 17 -9.23 1.62 2.49
N GLY A 18 -10.30 1.84 3.23
CA GLY A 18 -11.42 2.68 2.82
C GLY A 18 -11.33 4.07 3.42
N ASP A 19 -11.90 5.04 2.70
CA ASP A 19 -12.18 6.34 3.29
C ASP A 19 -13.23 6.20 4.40
N SER A 20 -12.98 6.86 5.53
CA SER A 20 -13.93 6.97 6.63
C SER A 20 -14.49 5.63 7.15
N HIS A 21 -13.77 4.52 6.96
CA HIS A 21 -14.16 3.22 7.49
C HIS A 21 -14.25 3.28 9.03
N PRO A 22 -15.30 2.70 9.66
CA PRO A 22 -15.50 2.80 11.12
C PRO A 22 -14.37 2.14 11.90
N GLU A 23 -13.83 1.03 11.37
CA GLU A 23 -12.70 0.33 11.95
C GLU A 23 -11.38 1.05 11.66
N ILE A 24 -10.66 1.41 12.72
CA ILE A 24 -9.42 2.21 12.65
C ILE A 24 -8.30 1.55 11.84
N TRP A 25 -8.29 0.22 11.77
CA TRP A 25 -7.27 -0.57 11.09
C TRP A 25 -7.53 -0.67 9.58
N ALA A 26 -8.74 -0.34 9.12
CA ALA A 26 -9.16 -0.28 7.73
C ALA A 26 -9.37 1.15 7.21
N ASN A 27 -9.14 2.15 8.07
CA ASN A 27 -9.40 3.57 7.79
C ASN A 27 -8.14 4.26 7.24
N ILE A 28 -8.22 4.73 5.99
CA ILE A 28 -7.08 5.30 5.27
C ILE A 28 -6.44 6.50 5.97
N GLU A 29 -7.24 7.39 6.58
CA GLU A 29 -6.75 8.58 7.29
C GLU A 29 -5.97 8.18 8.55
N THR A 30 -6.52 7.24 9.32
CA THR A 30 -5.91 6.77 10.56
C THR A 30 -4.60 6.04 10.29
N ARG A 31 -4.60 5.18 9.27
CA ARG A 31 -3.42 4.44 8.80
C ARG A 31 -2.33 5.39 8.32
N THR A 32 -2.64 6.26 7.36
CA THR A 32 -1.73 7.28 6.83
C THR A 32 -1.09 8.13 7.93
N ARG A 33 -1.88 8.59 8.91
CA ARG A 33 -1.35 9.39 10.03
C ARG A 33 -0.42 8.58 10.95
N ALA A 34 -0.68 7.30 11.15
CA ALA A 34 0.16 6.44 11.98
C ALA A 34 1.50 6.14 11.29
N SER A 35 1.47 5.72 10.02
CA SER A 35 2.65 5.42 9.24
C SER A 35 3.52 6.64 8.96
N SER A 36 2.93 7.80 8.66
CA SER A 36 3.65 9.07 8.51
C SER A 36 4.53 9.39 9.73
N LYS A 37 4.01 9.19 10.96
CA LYS A 37 4.78 9.38 12.20
C LYS A 37 5.92 8.37 12.32
N ILE A 38 5.68 7.11 11.97
CA ILE A 38 6.69 6.04 12.03
C ILE A 38 7.82 6.34 11.04
N LEU A 39 7.49 6.61 9.77
CA LEU A 39 8.46 6.92 8.71
C LEU A 39 9.26 8.19 9.04
N ALA A 40 8.61 9.21 9.60
CA ALA A 40 9.30 10.41 10.06
C ALA A 40 10.31 10.13 11.18
N ALA A 41 9.96 9.26 12.14
CA ALA A 41 10.79 8.94 13.30
C ALA A 41 11.92 7.94 13.02
N LYS A 42 11.76 7.04 12.04
CA LYS A 42 12.74 5.98 11.73
C LYS A 42 13.92 6.44 10.87
N GLU A 43 13.88 7.67 10.35
CA GLU A 43 14.95 8.27 9.54
C GLU A 43 15.51 7.37 8.43
N ILE A 44 14.64 6.76 7.60
CA ILE A 44 15.06 5.88 6.49
C ILE A 44 15.64 6.73 5.34
N PRO A 45 16.97 6.82 5.14
CA PRO A 45 17.55 7.83 4.24
C PRO A 45 17.18 7.61 2.78
N GLN A 46 17.10 6.34 2.35
CA GLN A 46 16.80 5.98 0.97
C GLN A 46 15.37 6.39 0.56
N ILE A 47 14.37 6.15 1.44
CA ILE A 47 13.01 6.64 1.22
C ILE A 47 12.99 8.17 1.20
N ARG A 48 13.75 8.85 2.06
CA ARG A 48 13.82 10.33 2.05
C ARG A 48 14.42 10.87 0.75
N SER A 49 15.48 10.24 0.24
CA SER A 49 16.09 10.60 -1.04
C SER A 49 15.10 10.44 -2.18
N LEU A 50 14.43 9.28 -2.28
CA LEU A 50 13.37 9.01 -3.26
C LEU A 50 12.30 10.11 -3.25
N LEU A 51 11.76 10.45 -2.09
CA LEU A 51 10.70 11.46 -1.96
C LEU A 51 11.19 12.87 -2.30
N THR A 52 12.43 13.20 -1.96
CA THR A 52 13.00 14.53 -2.22
C THR A 52 13.16 14.80 -3.72
N GLU A 53 13.45 13.78 -4.53
CA GLU A 53 13.50 13.92 -6.00
C GLU A 53 12.18 14.42 -6.60
N SER A 54 11.08 14.11 -5.92
CA SER A 54 9.72 14.52 -6.27
C SER A 54 9.20 15.69 -5.42
N ASN A 55 10.06 16.34 -4.62
CA ASN A 55 9.71 17.41 -3.68
C ASN A 55 8.61 17.00 -2.66
N LEU A 56 8.67 15.75 -2.22
CA LEU A 56 7.78 15.14 -1.23
C LEU A 56 8.53 14.83 0.07
N THR A 57 7.76 14.61 1.13
CA THR A 57 8.20 14.14 2.44
C THR A 57 7.42 12.90 2.84
N PRO A 58 7.88 12.14 3.85
CA PRO A 58 7.10 10.99 4.36
C PRO A 58 5.68 11.34 4.81
N ALA A 59 5.39 12.61 5.09
CA ALA A 59 4.06 13.06 5.46
C ALA A 59 3.09 13.21 4.28
N ASP A 60 3.61 13.21 3.06
CA ASP A 60 2.81 13.31 1.82
C ASP A 60 2.39 11.93 1.31
N LEU A 61 2.99 10.85 1.81
CA LEU A 61 2.59 9.48 1.49
C LEU A 61 1.20 9.17 2.04
N ILE A 62 0.42 8.41 1.26
CA ILE A 62 -0.93 7.97 1.65
C ILE A 62 -0.93 6.45 1.71
N GLU A 63 -1.15 5.87 2.89
CA GLU A 63 -1.19 4.42 3.09
C GLU A 63 -2.54 3.90 2.61
N TRP A 64 -2.60 3.28 1.44
CA TRP A 64 -3.83 2.79 0.82
C TRP A 64 -4.09 1.31 1.07
N GLY A 65 -3.08 0.58 1.55
CA GLY A 65 -3.22 -0.83 1.88
C GLY A 65 -2.09 -1.34 2.74
N GLY A 66 -2.20 -2.61 3.11
CA GLY A 66 -1.17 -3.33 3.83
C GLY A 66 -1.26 -4.83 3.59
N THR A 67 -0.34 -5.60 4.18
CA THR A 67 -0.37 -7.08 4.13
C THR A 67 -0.68 -7.69 5.50
N ASP A 68 -0.97 -8.99 5.55
CA ASP A 68 -1.08 -9.75 6.81
C ASP A 68 0.24 -9.78 7.61
N ASN A 69 1.37 -9.66 6.92
CA ASN A 69 2.72 -9.50 7.45
C ASN A 69 3.00 -8.07 7.97
N ALA A 70 2.01 -7.19 7.91
CA ALA A 70 2.07 -5.79 8.31
C ALA A 70 2.97 -4.91 7.43
N ASP A 71 3.25 -5.33 6.19
CA ASP A 71 3.87 -4.46 5.19
C ASP A 71 2.89 -3.33 4.84
N CYS A 72 3.42 -2.17 4.49
CA CYS A 72 2.61 -0.99 4.18
C CYS A 72 2.71 -0.63 2.70
N LEU A 73 1.58 -0.37 2.06
CA LEU A 73 1.51 0.09 0.68
C LEU A 73 1.09 1.56 0.66
N PHE A 74 1.91 2.40 0.06
CA PHE A 74 1.72 3.85 0.00
C PHE A 74 1.59 4.35 -1.43
N TRP A 75 0.70 5.29 -1.68
CA TRP A 75 0.72 6.10 -2.88
C TRP A 75 1.81 7.16 -2.74
N ILE A 76 2.60 7.33 -3.79
CA ILE A 76 3.50 8.47 -3.96
C ILE A 76 2.77 9.51 -4.82
N PRO A 77 2.31 10.66 -4.27
CA PRO A 77 1.44 11.58 -4.98
C PRO A 77 2.18 12.47 -5.99
N THR A 78 2.69 11.86 -7.06
CA THR A 78 3.41 12.52 -8.15
C THR A 78 2.57 12.54 -9.42
N GLY A 79 2.19 13.73 -9.87
CA GLY A 79 1.41 13.89 -11.10
C GLY A 79 -0.07 13.49 -10.93
N PRO A 80 -0.74 13.02 -12.02
CA PRO A 80 -2.14 12.61 -11.99
C PRO A 80 -2.42 11.46 -11.03
N ALA A 81 -3.51 11.56 -10.26
CA ALA A 81 -3.83 10.62 -9.18
C ALA A 81 -4.04 9.17 -9.65
N ASP A 82 -4.49 8.97 -10.88
CA ASP A 82 -4.66 7.66 -11.50
C ASP A 82 -3.35 6.97 -11.90
N THR A 83 -2.22 7.69 -11.78
CA THR A 83 -0.88 7.23 -12.18
C THR A 83 0.11 7.18 -11.02
N TRP A 84 -0.34 7.45 -9.79
CA TRP A 84 0.54 7.47 -8.63
C TRP A 84 1.21 6.10 -8.40
N PRO A 85 2.56 6.05 -8.33
CA PRO A 85 3.29 4.84 -8.00
C PRO A 85 2.96 4.32 -6.61
N THR A 86 3.25 3.04 -6.39
CA THR A 86 3.16 2.41 -5.07
C THR A 86 4.53 2.19 -4.46
N LEU A 87 4.76 2.77 -3.29
CA LEU A 87 5.87 2.40 -2.40
C LEU A 87 5.39 1.28 -1.47
N ILE A 88 6.05 0.12 -1.51
CA ILE A 88 5.81 -0.99 -0.58
C ILE A 88 6.97 -1.01 0.42
N VAL A 89 6.66 -0.98 1.72
CA VAL A 89 7.65 -1.01 2.80
C VAL A 89 7.46 -2.27 3.64
N GLU A 90 8.52 -3.08 3.73
CA GLU A 90 8.54 -4.32 4.50
C GLU A 90 8.47 -4.03 6.01
N ALA A 91 7.63 -4.78 6.70
CA ALA A 91 7.54 -4.72 8.15
C ALA A 91 8.87 -5.10 8.83
N GLY A 92 9.28 -4.31 9.82
CA GLY A 92 10.43 -4.63 10.67
C GLY A 92 11.80 -4.27 10.07
N GLN A 93 12.15 -4.80 8.89
CA GLN A 93 13.43 -4.49 8.22
C GLN A 93 13.43 -3.10 7.59
N LEU A 94 12.26 -2.61 7.17
CA LEU A 94 12.10 -1.34 6.45
C LEU A 94 12.82 -1.30 5.09
N ASP A 95 13.07 -2.47 4.50
CA ASP A 95 13.36 -2.57 3.07
C ASP A 95 12.12 -2.14 2.28
N PHE A 96 12.33 -1.70 1.04
CA PHE A 96 11.23 -1.15 0.24
C PHE A 96 11.45 -1.36 -1.24
N VAL A 97 10.35 -1.33 -1.99
CA VAL A 97 10.34 -1.32 -3.45
C VAL A 97 9.34 -0.26 -3.93
N VAL A 98 9.64 0.36 -5.07
CA VAL A 98 8.70 1.24 -5.77
C VAL A 98 8.21 0.52 -7.00
N ILE A 99 6.89 0.38 -7.10
CA ILE A 99 6.21 -0.14 -8.27
C ILE A 99 5.66 1.05 -9.05
N GLU A 100 6.26 1.31 -10.20
CA GLU A 100 5.98 2.46 -11.09
C GLU A 100 4.69 2.27 -11.91
N THR A 101 3.64 1.79 -11.26
CA THR A 101 2.32 1.51 -11.85
C THR A 101 1.22 1.99 -10.90
N SER A 102 0.00 2.06 -11.42
CA SER A 102 -1.17 2.43 -10.61
C SER A 102 -1.49 1.35 -9.57
N SER A 103 -2.14 1.69 -8.45
CA SER A 103 -2.52 0.68 -7.45
C SER A 103 -3.45 -0.42 -7.97
N PRO A 104 -4.39 -0.19 -8.91
CA PRO A 104 -5.12 -1.29 -9.55
C PRO A 104 -4.20 -2.27 -10.30
N GLU A 105 -3.16 -1.77 -10.97
CA GLU A 105 -2.17 -2.63 -11.64
C GLU A 105 -1.28 -3.39 -10.64
N VAL A 106 -0.99 -2.80 -9.48
CA VAL A 106 -0.32 -3.52 -8.37
C VAL A 106 -1.18 -4.67 -7.87
N ILE A 107 -2.48 -4.42 -7.64
CA ILE A 107 -3.43 -5.46 -7.23
C ILE A 107 -3.52 -6.55 -8.30
N LEU A 108 -3.67 -6.18 -9.57
CA LEU A 108 -3.72 -7.16 -10.67
C LEU A 108 -2.45 -7.99 -10.75
N SER A 109 -1.28 -7.36 -10.70
CA SER A 109 0.01 -8.05 -10.73
C SER A 109 0.19 -8.97 -9.54
N PHE A 110 -0.31 -8.58 -8.36
CA PHE A 110 -0.34 -9.42 -7.17
C PHE A 110 -1.21 -10.66 -7.37
N LEU A 111 -2.44 -10.50 -7.89
CA LEU A 111 -3.37 -11.60 -8.15
C LEU A 111 -2.91 -12.55 -9.25
N GLU A 112 -2.14 -12.05 -10.23
CA GLU A 112 -1.50 -12.87 -11.26
C GLU A 112 -0.16 -13.48 -10.79
N GLY A 113 0.31 -13.07 -9.60
CA GLY A 113 1.61 -13.45 -9.04
C GLY A 113 2.81 -13.01 -9.87
N ASN A 114 2.65 -11.93 -10.62
CA ASN A 114 3.69 -11.27 -11.41
C ASN A 114 4.22 -9.99 -10.75
N LEU A 115 3.78 -9.68 -9.52
CA LEU A 115 4.25 -8.50 -8.79
C LEU A 115 5.73 -8.67 -8.39
N ASP A 116 6.58 -7.77 -8.89
CA ASP A 116 8.01 -7.74 -8.55
C ASP A 116 8.22 -7.12 -7.16
N CYS A 117 7.94 -7.89 -6.12
CA CYS A 117 8.15 -7.52 -4.72
C CYS A 117 8.94 -8.63 -3.99
N PRO A 118 10.22 -8.40 -3.65
CA PRO A 118 11.13 -9.47 -3.20
C PRO A 118 10.79 -10.07 -1.83
N PHE A 119 9.94 -9.41 -1.05
CA PHE A 119 9.51 -9.85 0.27
C PHE A 119 8.05 -10.31 0.30
N PHE A 120 7.35 -10.37 -0.84
CA PHE A 120 6.04 -11.02 -0.92
C PHE A 120 6.19 -12.52 -1.22
N PRO A 121 5.38 -13.39 -0.58
CA PRO A 121 5.37 -14.81 -0.91
C PRO A 121 5.08 -15.07 -2.39
N ALA A 122 5.83 -15.99 -3.02
CA ALA A 122 5.57 -16.41 -4.40
C ALA A 122 4.30 -17.31 -4.52
N GLU A 123 3.79 -17.79 -3.39
CA GLU A 123 2.78 -18.84 -3.27
C GLU A 123 1.35 -18.37 -3.60
N PHE A 124 1.13 -17.07 -3.87
CA PHE A 124 -0.21 -16.56 -4.26
C PHE A 124 -0.67 -16.98 -5.65
N THR A 125 0.24 -17.52 -6.47
CA THR A 125 -0.06 -18.00 -7.83
C THR A 125 -0.89 -19.28 -7.87
N ASP A 126 -0.95 -20.05 -6.77
CA ASP A 126 -1.56 -21.38 -6.74
C ASP A 126 -3.03 -21.38 -6.28
N CYS A 127 -3.58 -20.22 -5.88
CA CYS A 127 -4.96 -20.07 -5.39
C CYS A 127 -5.83 -19.27 -6.37
N GLU A 128 -7.11 -19.63 -6.50
CA GLU A 128 -8.07 -18.77 -7.21
C GLU A 128 -8.21 -17.43 -6.48
N PRO A 129 -8.09 -16.28 -7.19
CA PRO A 129 -8.27 -14.96 -6.58
C PRO A 129 -9.62 -14.82 -5.86
N SER A 130 -9.59 -14.44 -4.59
CA SER A 130 -10.77 -14.08 -3.80
C SER A 130 -10.76 -12.61 -3.39
N PHE A 131 -11.94 -12.02 -3.25
CA PHE A 131 -12.12 -10.68 -2.68
C PHE A 131 -13.20 -10.72 -1.60
N GLU A 132 -12.87 -10.25 -0.40
CA GLU A 132 -13.81 -10.06 0.70
C GLU A 132 -13.96 -8.56 0.98
N GLY A 133 -15.11 -7.99 0.62
CA GLY A 133 -15.42 -6.59 0.88
C GLY A 133 -15.89 -6.36 2.32
N TRP A 134 -15.46 -5.26 2.93
CA TRP A 134 -15.91 -4.88 4.27
C TRP A 134 -17.12 -3.95 4.20
N SER A 135 -18.24 -4.39 4.77
CA SER A 135 -19.40 -3.53 4.98
C SER A 135 -19.12 -2.57 6.14
N ALA A 136 -19.39 -1.29 5.91
CA ALA A 136 -19.62 -0.34 6.98
C ALA A 136 -21.06 -0.54 7.48
N ASP A 137 -21.29 -1.55 8.31
CA ASP A 137 -22.58 -1.73 9.01
C ASP A 137 -22.77 -0.69 10.13
#